data_AF-A0A3B8Y3N5-F1
#
_entry.id   AF-A0A3B8Y3N5-F1
#
_cell.length_a   1.000
_cell.length_b   1.000
_cell.length_c   1.000
_cell.angle_alpha   90.00
_cell.angle_beta   90.00
_cell.angle_gamma   90.00
#
_symmetry.space_group_name_H-M   'P 1'
#
loop_
_entity.id
_entity.type
_entity.pdbx_description
1 polymer ?
#
loop_
_entity_poly.entity_id
_entity_poly.type
_entity_poly.pdbx_seq_one_letter_code
_entity_poly.pdbx_strand_id
1 'polypeptide(L)'
;TPESVPPAMVLLPEAMRRLQEMTAMMQQQSMEFPEEHVLVINTSHPLIENIYQLSQSSIIQGSGESPSGETAKMLCQHVYDLAVMAQQGFGAQGMKSFVERSNKMLTRLTK
;
A
#
# COMPACT_ATOMS: atom_id res chain seq x y z
N THR A 1 -3.08 -14.92 -14.51
CA THR A 1 -4.44 -15.00 -13.92
C THR A 1 -4.79 -13.65 -13.34
N PRO A 2 -6.05 -13.34 -12.97
CA PRO A 2 -6.38 -12.06 -12.31
C PRO A 2 -5.54 -11.76 -11.06
N GLU A 3 -4.99 -12.79 -10.43
CA GLU A 3 -4.09 -12.71 -9.27
C GLU A 3 -2.63 -12.38 -9.62
N SER A 4 -2.22 -12.46 -10.89
CA SER A 4 -0.85 -12.17 -11.32
C SER A 4 -0.64 -10.69 -11.68
N VAL A 5 -1.70 -9.87 -11.65
CA VAL A 5 -1.62 -8.42 -11.86
C VAL A 5 -1.67 -7.71 -10.51
N PRO A 6 -0.96 -6.57 -10.33
CA PRO A 6 -0.93 -5.90 -9.05
C PRO A 6 -2.33 -5.37 -8.66
N PRO A 7 -2.71 -5.47 -7.38
CA PRO A 7 -3.99 -4.96 -6.87
C PRO A 7 -4.05 -3.42 -6.82
N ALA A 8 -2.90 -2.77 -6.75
CA ALA A 8 -2.76 -1.33 -6.77
C ALA A 8 -1.41 -0.92 -7.38
N MET A 9 -1.34 0.30 -7.92
CA MET A 9 -0.11 0.88 -8.47
C MET A 9 -0.02 2.34 -8.09
N VAL A 10 1.19 2.79 -7.75
CA VAL A 10 1.45 4.19 -7.50
C VAL A 10 1.96 4.87 -8.76
N LEU A 11 1.27 5.92 -9.18
CA LEU A 11 1.65 6.78 -10.28
C LEU A 11 2.36 8.03 -9.74
N LEU A 12 3.51 8.33 -10.34
CA LEU A 12 4.22 9.58 -10.17
C LEU A 12 3.97 10.46 -11.40
N PRO A 13 3.68 11.77 -11.24
CA PRO A 13 3.63 12.69 -12.37
C PRO A 13 4.96 12.65 -13.14
N GLU A 14 4.93 12.38 -14.45
CA GLU A 14 6.14 12.14 -15.26
C GLU A 14 7.11 13.33 -15.24
N ALA A 15 6.58 14.55 -15.27
CA ALA A 15 7.38 15.77 -15.17
C ALA A 15 8.14 15.88 -13.84
N MET A 16 7.49 15.54 -12.72
CA MET A 16 8.12 15.51 -11.39
C MET A 16 9.20 14.43 -11.34
N ARG A 17 8.90 13.23 -11.84
CA ARG A 17 9.85 12.13 -11.89
C ARG A 17 11.12 12.53 -12.69
N ARG A 18 10.97 13.10 -13.89
CA ARG A 18 12.12 13.52 -14.70
C ARG A 18 12.92 14.65 -14.05
N LEU A 19 12.24 15.61 -13.41
CA LEU A 19 12.91 16.69 -12.68
C LEU A 19 13.73 16.14 -11.50
N GLN A 20 13.18 15.18 -10.75
CA GLN A 20 13.90 14.49 -9.69
C GLN A 20 15.09 13.68 -10.22
N GLU A 21 14.95 13.03 -11.38
CA GLU A 21 16.05 12.28 -12.02
C GLU A 21 17.20 13.22 -12.38
N MET A 22 16.88 14.38 -12.95
CA MET A 22 17.89 15.41 -13.25
C MET A 22 18.53 15.97 -11.97
N THR A 23 17.74 16.26 -10.94
CA THR A 23 18.23 16.85 -9.68
C THR A 23 19.11 15.89 -8.91
N ALA A 24 18.73 14.61 -8.83
CA ALA A 24 19.53 13.56 -8.20
C ALA A 24 20.88 13.39 -8.88
N MET A 25 20.92 13.41 -10.23
CA MET A 25 22.17 13.37 -10.99
C MET A 25 23.05 14.61 -10.74
N MET A 26 22.46 15.80 -10.68
CA MET A 26 23.20 17.04 -10.44
C MET A 26 23.75 17.14 -9.01
N GLN A 27 22.99 16.66 -8.01
CA GLN A 27 23.36 16.76 -6.59
C GLN A 27 24.13 15.53 -6.08
N GLN A 28 24.32 14.49 -6.89
CA GLN A 28 24.85 13.18 -6.48
C GLN A 28 24.11 12.60 -5.25
N GLN A 29 22.82 12.91 -5.11
CA GLN A 29 21.98 12.45 -4.01
C GLN A 29 21.09 11.30 -4.46
N SER A 30 20.75 10.43 -3.53
CA SER A 30 19.77 9.37 -3.75
C SER A 30 18.40 10.01 -4.01
N MET A 31 17.69 9.51 -5.02
CA MET A 31 16.33 9.95 -5.30
C MET A 31 15.41 9.52 -4.16
N GLU A 32 14.78 10.49 -3.51
CA GLU A 32 13.70 10.24 -2.55
C GLU A 32 12.37 10.08 -3.28
N PHE A 33 11.49 9.25 -2.72
CA PHE A 33 10.15 9.05 -3.25
C PHE A 33 9.31 10.30 -2.97
N PRO A 34 8.57 10.86 -3.95
CA PRO A 34 7.73 12.03 -3.75
C PRO A 34 6.69 11.83 -2.64
N GLU A 35 6.48 12.84 -1.78
CA GLU A 35 5.40 12.81 -0.79
C GLU A 35 4.02 12.74 -1.47
N GLU A 36 3.84 13.45 -2.58
CA GLU A 36 2.62 13.43 -3.37
C GLU A 36 2.68 12.41 -4.51
N HIS A 37 1.70 11.51 -4.54
CA HIS A 37 1.56 10.50 -5.58
C HIS A 37 0.09 10.08 -5.73
N VAL A 38 -0.23 9.45 -6.85
CA VAL A 38 -1.58 8.95 -7.13
C VAL A 38 -1.60 7.44 -6.95
N LEU A 39 -2.46 6.95 -6.05
CA LEU A 39 -2.70 5.51 -5.90
C LEU A 39 -3.84 5.07 -6.82
N VAL A 40 -3.54 4.21 -7.79
CA VAL A 40 -4.53 3.58 -8.66
C VAL A 40 -4.88 2.20 -8.10
N ILE A 41 -6.17 1.94 -7.91
CA ILE A 41 -6.68 0.67 -7.39
C ILE A 41 -7.28 -0.15 -8.52
N ASN A 42 -6.92 -1.43 -8.61
CA ASN A 42 -7.55 -2.37 -9.52
C ASN A 42 -8.78 -3.00 -8.86
N THR A 43 -9.96 -2.41 -9.10
CA THR A 43 -11.23 -2.89 -8.54
C THR A 43 -11.65 -4.27 -9.05
N SER A 44 -11.05 -4.76 -10.15
CA SER A 44 -11.28 -6.11 -10.68
C SER A 44 -10.38 -7.17 -10.04
N HIS A 45 -9.47 -6.78 -9.14
CA HIS A 45 -8.58 -7.73 -8.48
C HIS A 45 -9.31 -8.42 -7.31
N PRO A 46 -9.28 -9.77 -7.21
CA PRO A 46 -10.00 -10.52 -6.16
C PRO A 46 -9.67 -10.06 -4.73
N LEU A 47 -8.42 -9.72 -4.46
CA LEU A 47 -8.01 -9.16 -3.15
C LEU A 47 -8.75 -7.86 -2.80
N ILE A 48 -8.93 -6.94 -3.75
CA ILE A 48 -9.61 -5.66 -3.51
C ILE A 48 -11.09 -5.90 -3.25
N GLU A 49 -11.72 -6.80 -4.01
CA GLU A 49 -13.10 -7.22 -3.78
C GLU A 49 -13.29 -7.85 -2.40
N ASN A 50 -12.39 -8.75 -1.99
CA ASN A 50 -12.43 -9.37 -0.66
C ASN A 50 -12.30 -8.35 0.47
N ILE A 51 -11.39 -7.38 0.33
CA ILE A 51 -11.23 -6.29 1.31
C ILE A 51 -12.49 -5.44 1.38
N TYR A 52 -13.11 -5.14 0.22
CA TYR A 52 -14.36 -4.40 0.16
C TYR A 52 -15.48 -5.15 0.89
N GLN A 53 -15.69 -6.43 0.61
CA GLN A 53 -16.70 -7.23 1.30
C GLN A 53 -16.45 -7.34 2.82
N LEU A 54 -15.17 -7.52 3.22
CA LEU A 54 -14.78 -7.54 4.62
C LEU A 54 -15.13 -6.20 5.31
N SER A 55 -14.90 -5.07 4.63
CA SER A 55 -15.24 -3.75 5.14
C SER A 55 -16.76 -3.57 5.31
N GLN A 56 -17.57 -4.15 4.41
CA GLN A 56 -19.04 -4.10 4.48
C GLN A 56 -19.62 -5.00 5.57
N SER A 57 -18.92 -6.08 5.94
CA SER A 57 -19.31 -7.00 7.03
C SER A 57 -19.11 -6.43 8.44
N SER A 58 -18.59 -5.19 8.53
CA SER A 58 -18.39 -4.43 9.75
C SER A 58 -19.71 -4.03 10.39
N ILE A 59 -20.40 -4.97 11.04
CA ILE A 59 -21.54 -4.65 11.88
C ILE A 59 -21.00 -3.95 13.13
N ILE A 60 -21.27 -2.65 13.21
CA ILE A 60 -20.86 -1.79 14.32
C ILE A 60 -21.71 -2.16 15.55
N GLN A 61 -21.22 -3.07 16.38
CA GLN A 61 -21.76 -3.29 17.74
C GLN A 61 -21.19 -2.20 18.67
N GLY A 62 -21.75 -0.99 18.63
CA GLY A 62 -21.40 0.11 19.56
C GLY A 62 -20.40 1.15 19.01
N SER A 63 -19.90 2.05 19.85
CA SER A 63 -19.07 3.22 19.45
C SER A 63 -17.61 2.88 19.07
N GLY A 64 -17.34 1.69 18.53
CA GLY A 64 -15.98 1.21 18.22
C GLY A 64 -15.83 0.62 16.80
N GLU A 65 -14.59 0.57 16.31
CA GLU A 65 -14.24 -0.14 15.06
C GLU A 65 -14.49 -1.65 15.25
N SER A 66 -15.21 -2.27 14.32
CA SER A 66 -15.40 -3.73 14.32
C SER A 66 -14.07 -4.46 14.06
N PRO A 67 -13.91 -5.71 14.54
CA PRO A 67 -12.70 -6.50 14.26
C PRO A 67 -12.44 -6.71 12.76
N SER A 68 -13.50 -6.78 11.94
CA SER A 68 -13.43 -6.87 10.48
C SER A 68 -12.99 -5.54 9.86
N GLY A 69 -13.48 -4.41 10.37
CA GLY A 69 -13.07 -3.07 9.94
C GLY A 69 -11.59 -2.79 10.20
N GLU A 70 -11.09 -3.13 11.39
CA GLU A 70 -9.65 -3.00 11.70
C GLU A 70 -8.79 -3.89 10.79
N THR A 71 -9.27 -5.10 10.48
CA THR A 71 -8.57 -6.02 9.57
C THR A 71 -8.58 -5.49 8.14
N ALA A 72 -9.71 -4.95 7.66
CA ALA A 72 -9.81 -4.32 6.34
C ALA A 72 -8.83 -3.15 6.21
N LYS A 73 -8.71 -2.30 7.25
CA LYS A 73 -7.76 -1.18 7.28
C LYS A 73 -6.30 -1.65 7.18
N MET A 74 -5.94 -2.72 7.89
CA MET A 74 -4.59 -3.31 7.79
C MET A 74 -4.31 -3.87 6.40
N LEU A 75 -5.31 -4.50 5.75
CA LEU A 75 -5.17 -5.00 4.38
C LEU A 75 -5.02 -3.87 3.36
N CYS A 76 -5.80 -2.79 3.49
CA CYS A 76 -5.63 -1.58 2.67
C CYS A 76 -4.22 -1.01 2.78
N GLN A 77 -3.69 -0.89 4.00
CA GLN A 77 -2.33 -0.40 4.22
C GLN A 77 -1.30 -1.33 3.58
N HIS A 78 -1.49 -2.65 3.67
CA HIS A 78 -0.58 -3.61 3.06
C HIS A 78 -0.59 -3.51 1.52
N VAL A 79 -1.76 -3.37 0.89
CA VAL A 79 -1.89 -3.15 -0.56
C VAL A 79 -1.17 -1.86 -0.99
N TYR A 80 -1.32 -0.79 -0.21
CA TYR A 80 -0.61 0.46 -0.44
C TYR A 80 0.92 0.28 -0.34
N ASP A 81 1.39 -0.37 0.72
CA ASP A 81 2.81 -0.60 0.94
C ASP A 81 3.43 -1.39 -0.23
N LEU A 82 2.72 -2.40 -0.74
CA LEU A 82 3.14 -3.16 -1.92
C LEU A 82 3.20 -2.29 -3.19
N ALA A 83 2.23 -1.39 -3.39
CA ALA A 83 2.18 -0.50 -4.53
C ALA A 83 3.35 0.52 -4.52
N VAL A 84 3.71 1.04 -3.34
CA VAL A 84 4.89 1.90 -3.16
C VAL A 84 6.18 1.11 -3.40
N MET A 85 6.27 -0.09 -2.83
CA MET A 85 7.45 -0.96 -2.95
C MET A 85 7.74 -1.35 -4.40
N ALA A 86 6.70 -1.60 -5.20
CA ALA A 86 6.84 -1.93 -6.62
C ALA A 86 7.46 -0.79 -7.45
N GLN A 87 7.35 0.47 -7.01
CA GLN A 87 7.77 1.64 -7.78
C GLN A 87 9.22 2.06 -7.51
N GLN A 88 9.66 2.11 -6.25
CA GLN A 88 11.00 2.61 -5.90
C GLN A 88 11.67 1.82 -4.74
N GLY A 89 11.00 0.77 -4.23
CA GLY A 89 11.42 0.09 -3.00
C GLY A 89 11.28 0.99 -1.76
N PHE A 90 11.37 0.40 -0.57
CA PHE A 90 11.40 1.19 0.67
C PHE A 90 12.83 1.57 1.06
N GLY A 91 13.00 2.75 1.66
CA GLY A 91 14.15 3.01 2.52
C GLY A 91 14.16 2.08 3.74
N ALA A 92 15.30 1.96 4.43
CA ALA A 92 15.49 0.99 5.51
C ALA A 92 14.41 1.05 6.61
N GLN A 93 13.97 2.25 6.98
CA GLN A 93 12.91 2.45 7.96
C GLN A 93 11.54 1.99 7.46
N GLY A 94 11.20 2.30 6.20
CA GLY A 94 9.94 1.88 5.58
C GLY A 94 9.84 0.37 5.47
N MET A 95 10.95 -0.30 5.12
CA MET A 95 11.02 -1.76 5.05
C MET A 95 10.76 -2.40 6.42
N LYS A 96 11.40 -1.87 7.49
CA LYS A 96 11.18 -2.37 8.85
C LYS A 96 9.71 -2.25 9.26
N SER A 97 9.09 -1.08 9.05
CA SER A 97 7.69 -0.87 9.37
C SER A 97 6.76 -1.76 8.54
N PHE A 98 7.05 -1.99 7.26
CA PHE A 98 6.31 -2.90 6.41
C PHE A 98 6.36 -4.35 6.93
N VAL A 99 7.54 -4.84 7.30
CA VAL A 99 7.72 -6.19 7.85
C VAL A 99 6.98 -6.34 9.18
N GLU A 100 7.07 -5.37 10.08
CA GLU A 100 6.35 -5.37 11.36
C GLU A 100 4.83 -5.41 11.16
N ARG A 101 4.30 -4.55 10.27
CA ARG A 101 2.86 -4.54 9.94
C ARG A 101 2.40 -5.83 9.29
N SER A 102 3.19 -6.37 8.36
CA SER A 102 2.88 -7.61 7.65
C SER A 102 2.85 -8.80 8.61
N ASN A 103 3.84 -8.92 9.50
CA ASN A 103 3.85 -9.98 10.52
C ASN A 103 2.66 -9.86 11.48
N LYS A 104 2.31 -8.64 11.91
CA LYS A 104 1.14 -8.40 12.77
C LYS A 104 -0.16 -8.82 12.07
N MET A 105 -0.32 -8.46 10.80
CA MET A 105 -1.48 -8.81 9.98
C MET A 105 -1.58 -10.32 9.79
N LEU A 106 -0.51 -10.98 9.36
CA LEU A 106 -0.46 -12.44 9.16
C LEU A 106 -0.74 -13.20 10.46
N THR A 107 -0.16 -12.77 11.58
CA THR A 107 -0.40 -13.39 12.90
C THR A 107 -1.87 -13.31 13.31
N ARG A 108 -2.57 -12.22 12.96
CA ARG A 108 -3.99 -12.06 13.26
C ARG A 108 -4.86 -12.97 12.40
N LEU A 109 -4.48 -13.21 11.13
CA LEU A 109 -5.22 -14.09 10.23
C LEU A 109 -5.04 -15.59 10.56
N THR A 110 -3.98 -15.94 11.28
CA THR A 110 -3.70 -17.34 11.69
C THR A 110 -4.19 -17.68 13.10
N LYS A 111 -4.82 -16.73 13.81
CA LYS A 111 -5.43 -16.96 15.14
C LYS A 111 -6.93 -17.20 14.99
#